data_AF-A0A968MWP0-F1
#
_entry.id   AF-A0A968MWP0-F1
#
_cell.length_a   1.000
_cell.length_b   1.000
_cell.length_c   1.000
_cell.angle_alpha   90.00
_cell.angle_beta   90.00
_cell.angle_gamma   90.00
#
_symmetry.space_group_name_H-M   'P 1'
#
loop_
_entity.id
_entity.type
_entity.pdbx_description
1 polymer ?
#
loop_
_entity_poly.entity_id
_entity_poly.type
_entity_poly.pdbx_seq_one_letter_code
_entity_poly.pdbx_strand_id
1 'polypeptide(L)'
;MKEITAAEFEKEVIQKELVALDFYSTECPPCEALSPKFDALNNLYGKDIEFIKIYRQGNRELAQQLGVQSSPTVMFFKNGIQVGNVLTGGIKRKDLVKNLDTLIDPEKVSRIKSTIKKSTSEYDVIVLGGGPGGLAASIYLAQAKLSTVVIDTQLPGGQVSITHQVSNYPGFVEPVNGYMLSHNMSEQAKKAGVVFKVAVDVSKVDLEKKEVIIDEIETIRAKKIVISTGASPRPLNVAGEKEFKGKGLSYCATCDAKYFQDKEVVVIGGGNTAVEESDFISKLRKLQ
;
A
#
# COMPACT_ATOMS: atom_id res chain seq x y z
N MET A 1 4.57 4.02 23.37
CA MET A 1 4.19 5.14 22.49
C MET A 1 3.04 5.87 23.14
N LYS A 2 3.03 7.21 23.09
CA LYS A 2 2.00 8.03 23.74
C LYS A 2 0.96 8.46 22.72
N GLU A 3 -0.32 8.31 23.04
CA GLU A 3 -1.41 8.97 22.32
C GLU A 3 -1.72 10.30 22.99
N ILE A 4 -1.91 11.36 22.20
CA ILE A 4 -2.20 12.70 22.69
C ILE A 4 -3.41 13.31 21.98
N THR A 5 -3.94 14.38 22.58
CA THR A 5 -4.97 15.24 21.99
C THR A 5 -4.39 16.54 21.46
N ALA A 6 -5.20 17.32 20.74
CA ALA A 6 -4.81 18.63 20.24
C ALA A 6 -4.40 19.60 21.36
N ALA A 7 -4.99 19.48 22.56
CA ALA A 7 -4.63 20.30 23.72
C ALA A 7 -3.19 20.06 24.21
N GLU A 8 -2.64 18.87 23.93
CA GLU A 8 -1.29 18.48 24.35
C GLU A 8 -0.25 18.68 23.25
N PHE A 9 -0.67 19.00 22.02
CA PHE A 9 0.19 19.09 20.84
C PHE A 9 1.37 20.06 21.03
N GLU A 10 1.11 21.25 21.58
CA GLU A 10 2.15 22.25 21.83
C GLU A 10 3.25 21.69 22.75
N LYS A 11 2.85 21.09 23.87
CA LYS A 11 3.76 20.56 24.88
C LYS A 11 4.51 19.30 24.41
N GLU A 12 3.80 18.41 23.74
CA GLU A 12 4.29 17.07 23.44
C GLU A 12 4.93 16.97 22.04
N VAL A 13 4.68 17.92 21.14
CA VAL A 13 5.26 17.97 19.79
C VAL A 13 6.14 19.18 19.60
N ILE A 14 5.62 20.39 19.84
CA ILE A 14 6.33 21.63 19.51
C ILE A 14 7.49 21.92 20.48
N GLN A 15 7.29 21.68 21.77
CA GLN A 15 8.31 21.90 22.80
C GLN A 15 9.32 20.76 22.94
N LYS A 16 9.15 19.66 22.20
CA LYS A 16 10.07 18.52 22.20
C LYS A 16 11.16 18.70 21.15
N GLU A 17 12.33 18.11 21.42
CA GLU A 17 13.48 18.21 20.52
C GLU A 17 13.24 17.45 19.22
N LEU A 18 12.91 16.15 19.28
CA LEU A 18 12.70 15.30 18.11
C LEU A 18 11.44 14.46 18.27
N VAL A 19 10.52 14.55 17.30
CA VAL A 19 9.23 13.85 17.35
C VAL A 19 8.89 13.23 16.00
N ALA A 20 8.41 11.98 16.04
CA ALA A 20 7.71 11.33 14.95
C ALA A 20 6.23 11.19 15.34
N LEU A 21 5.34 11.84 14.59
CA LEU A 21 3.92 11.94 14.88
C LEU A 21 3.09 11.20 13.83
N ASP A 22 2.26 10.25 14.24
CA ASP A 22 1.30 9.54 13.40
C ASP A 22 -0.15 10.01 13.65
N PHE A 23 -0.78 10.57 12.61
CA PHE A 23 -2.21 10.81 12.56
C PHE A 23 -2.96 9.58 12.06
N TYR A 24 -3.51 8.82 12.99
CA TYR A 24 -4.18 7.56 12.70
C TYR A 24 -5.71 7.70 12.72
N SER A 25 -6.38 6.67 12.23
CA SER A 25 -7.84 6.51 12.25
C SER A 25 -8.19 5.10 12.72
N THR A 26 -9.37 4.94 13.31
CA THR A 26 -10.00 3.64 13.55
C THR A 26 -10.55 3.09 12.24
N GLU A 27 -10.59 1.76 12.08
CA GLU A 27 -11.08 1.10 10.84
C GLU A 27 -10.34 1.57 9.59
N CYS A 28 -9.01 1.58 9.68
CA CYS A 28 -8.12 2.09 8.66
C CYS A 28 -7.10 0.99 8.31
N PRO A 29 -7.32 0.19 7.26
CA PRO A 29 -6.38 -0.86 6.86
C PRO A 29 -4.95 -0.36 6.60
N PRO A 30 -4.73 0.84 6.01
CA PRO A 30 -3.38 1.42 5.93
C PRO A 30 -2.76 1.70 7.31
N CYS A 31 -3.56 2.12 8.30
CA CYS A 31 -3.10 2.38 9.66
C CYS A 31 -2.74 1.08 10.39
N GLU A 32 -3.53 0.02 10.19
CA GLU A 32 -3.22 -1.33 10.67
C GLU A 32 -1.88 -1.83 10.12
N ALA A 33 -1.62 -1.56 8.83
CA ALA A 33 -0.35 -1.90 8.20
C ALA A 33 0.84 -1.08 8.73
N LEU A 34 0.63 0.20 9.09
CA LEU A 34 1.67 1.06 9.65
C LEU A 34 2.02 0.71 11.09
N SER A 35 1.01 0.46 11.95
CA SER A 35 1.18 0.35 13.40
C SER A 35 2.36 -0.53 13.83
N PRO A 36 2.49 -1.80 13.38
CA PRO A 36 3.60 -2.66 13.83
C PRO A 36 4.98 -2.13 13.39
N LYS A 37 5.06 -1.44 12.24
CA LYS A 37 6.32 -0.83 11.77
C LYS A 37 6.69 0.35 12.65
N PHE A 38 5.71 1.18 13.00
CA PHE A 38 5.89 2.36 13.83
C PHE A 38 6.27 1.97 15.26
N ASP A 39 5.63 0.96 15.83
CA ASP A 39 5.97 0.40 17.14
C ASP A 39 7.39 -0.20 17.16
N ALA A 40 7.77 -0.97 16.13
CA ALA A 40 9.11 -1.52 16.01
C ALA A 40 10.18 -0.42 15.90
N LEU A 41 9.88 0.68 15.21
CA LEU A 41 10.78 1.83 15.13
C LEU A 41 10.86 2.60 16.44
N ASN A 42 9.76 2.76 17.16
CA ASN A 42 9.78 3.32 18.50
C ASN A 42 10.68 2.51 19.45
N ASN A 43 10.70 1.18 19.34
CA ASN A 43 11.62 0.35 20.15
C ASN A 43 13.11 0.57 19.79
N LEU A 44 13.42 0.99 18.56
CA LEU A 44 14.79 1.20 18.09
C LEU A 44 15.26 2.65 18.31
N TYR A 45 14.41 3.62 18.03
CA TYR A 45 14.73 5.06 18.02
C TYR A 45 14.15 5.80 19.24
N GLY A 46 13.27 5.18 20.04
CA GLY A 46 12.51 5.82 21.11
C GLY A 46 13.32 6.39 22.27
N LYS A 47 14.62 6.09 22.35
CA LYS A 47 15.54 6.73 23.30
C LYS A 47 15.97 8.13 22.85
N ASP A 48 15.96 8.38 21.55
CA ASP A 48 16.43 9.61 20.92
C ASP A 48 15.29 10.42 20.29
N ILE A 49 14.17 9.78 19.91
CA ILE A 49 13.04 10.40 19.22
C ILE A 49 11.75 10.00 19.92
N GLU A 50 10.88 10.96 20.22
CA GLU A 50 9.55 10.69 20.79
C GLU A 50 8.59 10.22 19.69
N PHE A 51 7.98 9.05 19.88
CA PHE A 51 6.93 8.56 18.97
C PHE A 51 5.56 8.83 19.58
N ILE A 52 4.73 9.53 18.82
CA ILE A 52 3.43 10.04 19.26
C ILE A 52 2.36 9.67 18.25
N LYS A 53 1.14 9.43 18.73
CA LYS A 53 -0.05 9.24 17.90
C LYS A 53 -1.13 10.25 18.24
N ILE A 54 -1.86 10.72 17.23
CA ILE A 54 -3.08 11.52 17.38
C ILE A 54 -4.22 10.83 16.61
N TYR A 55 -5.35 10.61 17.27
CA TYR A 55 -6.56 10.15 16.61
C TYR A 55 -7.15 11.29 15.76
N ARG A 56 -7.09 11.14 14.43
CA ARG A 56 -7.41 12.22 13.48
C ARG A 56 -8.86 12.69 13.60
N GLN A 57 -9.83 11.78 13.70
CA GLN A 57 -11.26 12.15 13.74
C GLN A 57 -11.65 12.92 14.99
N GLY A 58 -10.96 12.69 16.12
CA GLY A 58 -11.14 13.44 17.36
C GLY A 58 -10.44 14.80 17.37
N ASN A 59 -9.53 15.04 16.43
CA ASN A 59 -8.65 16.21 16.40
C ASN A 59 -8.63 16.87 15.00
N ARG A 60 -9.82 17.01 14.39
CA ARG A 60 -9.97 17.44 12.99
C ARG A 60 -9.42 18.83 12.71
N GLU A 61 -9.63 19.78 13.61
CA GLU A 61 -9.15 21.16 13.45
C GLU A 61 -7.62 21.20 13.37
N LEU A 62 -6.95 20.54 14.32
CA LEU A 62 -5.49 20.41 14.30
C LEU A 62 -5.00 19.68 13.04
N ALA A 63 -5.65 18.57 12.68
CA ALA A 63 -5.32 17.85 11.46
C ALA A 63 -5.43 18.74 10.21
N GLN A 64 -6.49 19.57 10.11
CA GLN A 64 -6.68 20.50 9.01
C GLN A 64 -5.63 21.62 9.01
N GLN A 65 -5.31 22.19 10.17
CA GLN A 65 -4.27 23.21 10.33
C GLN A 65 -2.90 22.72 9.86
N LEU A 66 -2.59 21.44 10.12
CA LEU A 66 -1.35 20.78 9.70
C LEU A 66 -1.42 20.18 8.29
N GLY A 67 -2.52 20.37 7.55
CA GLY A 67 -2.68 19.87 6.18
C GLY A 67 -2.90 18.36 6.06
N VAL A 68 -3.31 17.67 7.12
CA VAL A 68 -3.50 16.22 7.19
C VAL A 68 -4.85 15.81 6.57
N GLN A 69 -4.81 15.34 5.32
CA GLN A 69 -6.01 15.00 4.55
C GLN A 69 -6.44 13.52 4.66
N SER A 70 -5.53 12.62 5.02
CA SER A 70 -5.79 11.18 5.07
C SER A 70 -5.07 10.52 6.26
N SER A 71 -5.41 9.26 6.54
CA SER A 71 -4.73 8.44 7.55
C SER A 71 -4.18 7.15 6.93
N PRO A 72 -3.05 6.62 7.45
CA PRO A 72 -2.17 7.31 8.38
C PRO A 72 -1.43 8.45 7.68
N THR A 73 -1.07 9.47 8.44
CA THR A 73 -0.14 10.52 8.01
C THR A 73 0.95 10.67 9.07
N VAL A 74 2.20 10.44 8.68
CA VAL A 74 3.36 10.57 9.57
C VAL A 74 4.14 11.84 9.25
N MET A 75 4.39 12.62 10.29
CA MET A 75 5.11 13.90 10.24
C MET A 75 6.28 13.85 11.22
N PHE A 76 7.33 14.61 10.93
CA PHE A 76 8.55 14.65 11.74
C PHE A 76 8.84 16.08 12.15
N PHE A 77 9.22 16.28 13.42
CA PHE A 77 9.50 17.59 13.99
C PHE A 77 10.89 17.62 14.63
N LYS A 78 11.59 18.75 14.46
CA LYS A 78 12.85 19.07 15.12
C LYS A 78 12.77 20.47 15.72
N ASN A 79 12.84 20.56 17.05
CA ASN A 79 12.68 21.80 17.83
C ASN A 79 11.41 22.57 17.43
N GLY A 80 10.29 21.85 17.36
CA GLY A 80 8.99 22.37 16.97
C GLY A 80 8.79 22.71 15.49
N ILE A 81 9.83 22.59 14.65
CA ILE A 81 9.74 22.83 13.22
C ILE A 81 9.51 21.50 12.50
N GLN A 82 8.49 21.43 11.65
CA GLN A 82 8.27 20.27 10.79
C GLN A 82 9.42 20.14 9.78
N VAL A 83 9.99 18.95 9.69
CA VAL A 83 11.12 18.61 8.80
C VAL A 83 10.83 17.31 8.05
N GLY A 84 11.63 17.04 7.01
CA GLY A 84 11.51 15.83 6.22
C GLY A 84 10.24 15.77 5.38
N ASN A 85 9.95 14.58 4.86
CA ASN A 85 8.77 14.34 4.02
C ASN A 85 7.58 13.91 4.88
N VAL A 86 6.42 14.51 4.62
CA VAL A 86 5.14 14.00 5.14
C VAL A 86 4.80 12.70 4.41
N LEU A 87 4.60 11.62 5.17
CA LEU A 87 4.32 10.29 4.61
C LEU A 87 2.84 9.97 4.79
N THR A 88 2.19 9.41 3.76
CA THR A 88 0.74 9.10 3.81
C THR A 88 0.42 7.73 3.20
N GLY A 89 -0.69 7.13 3.61
CA GLY A 89 -1.23 5.90 3.00
C GLY A 89 -0.42 4.64 3.28
N GLY A 90 0.02 3.94 2.24
CA GLY A 90 0.81 2.71 2.32
C GLY A 90 2.28 2.96 2.68
N ILE A 91 2.54 3.44 3.89
CA ILE A 91 3.87 3.88 4.31
C ILE A 91 4.81 2.68 4.50
N LYS A 92 5.97 2.73 3.83
CA LYS A 92 7.01 1.71 3.95
C LYS A 92 7.96 1.98 5.12
N ARG A 93 8.54 0.91 5.67
CA ARG A 93 9.56 1.00 6.71
C ARG A 93 10.76 1.83 6.27
N LYS A 94 11.24 1.63 5.05
CA LYS A 94 12.37 2.37 4.48
C LYS A 94 12.17 3.87 4.48
N ASP A 95 10.95 4.34 4.18
CA ASP A 95 10.64 5.78 4.12
C ASP A 95 10.62 6.40 5.52
N LEU A 96 10.10 5.67 6.52
CA LEU A 96 10.17 6.06 7.92
C LEU A 96 11.62 6.15 8.39
N VAL A 97 12.41 5.10 8.18
CA VAL A 97 13.84 5.05 8.55
C VAL A 97 14.61 6.18 7.90
N LYS A 98 14.37 6.47 6.62
CA LYS A 98 15.02 7.57 5.91
C LYS A 98 14.78 8.93 6.59
N ASN A 99 13.55 9.21 7.04
CA ASN A 99 13.27 10.45 7.75
C ASN A 99 13.90 10.44 9.16
N LEU A 100 13.72 9.35 9.91
CA LEU A 100 14.26 9.22 11.27
C LEU A 100 15.79 9.37 11.30
N ASP A 101 16.50 8.76 10.36
CA ASP A 101 17.96 8.85 10.26
C ASP A 101 18.43 10.29 10.03
N THR A 102 17.63 11.15 9.41
CA THR A 102 18.00 12.58 9.20
C THR A 102 17.79 13.46 10.42
N LEU A 103 17.07 12.97 11.44
CA LEU A 103 16.77 13.73 12.65
C LEU A 103 17.94 13.72 13.65
N ILE A 104 18.69 12.61 13.67
CA ILE A 104 19.72 12.31 14.66
C ILE A 104 21.12 12.20 14.03
N ASP A 105 22.16 12.22 14.87
CA ASP A 105 23.55 12.18 14.40
C ASP A 105 23.90 10.85 13.70
N PRO A 106 24.74 10.87 12.65
CA PRO A 106 25.14 9.68 11.91
C PRO A 106 25.75 8.57 12.76
N GLU A 107 26.49 8.91 13.82
CA GLU A 107 27.06 7.93 14.76
C GLU A 107 25.97 7.16 15.52
N LYS A 108 24.91 7.85 15.94
CA LYS A 108 23.75 7.23 16.60
C LYS A 108 23.01 6.31 15.62
N VAL A 109 22.83 6.75 14.37
CA VAL A 109 22.23 5.94 13.30
C VAL A 109 23.02 4.64 13.11
N SER A 110 24.34 4.73 12.99
CA SER A 110 25.22 3.56 12.83
C SER A 110 25.07 2.57 14.00
N ARG A 111 25.04 3.09 15.23
CA ARG A 111 24.81 2.29 16.44
C ARG A 111 23.43 1.64 16.46
N ILE A 112 22.37 2.34 16.07
CA ILE A 112 21.02 1.75 16.01
C ILE A 112 21.00 0.63 14.98
N LYS A 113 21.53 0.88 13.77
CA LYS A 113 21.55 -0.11 12.68
C LYS A 113 22.32 -1.38 13.05
N SER A 114 23.40 -1.28 13.84
CA SER A 114 24.15 -2.46 14.29
C SER A 114 23.38 -3.33 15.29
N THR A 115 22.36 -2.81 15.96
CA THR A 115 21.51 -3.56 16.90
C THR A 115 20.34 -4.28 16.23
N ILE A 116 20.07 -4.00 14.95
CA ILE A 116 18.95 -4.60 14.22
C ILE A 116 19.19 -6.10 14.06
N LYS A 117 18.37 -6.90 14.74
CA LYS A 117 18.39 -8.36 14.61
C LYS A 117 17.58 -8.77 13.38
N LYS A 118 18.18 -9.61 12.53
CA LYS A 118 17.46 -10.27 11.45
C LYS A 118 16.57 -11.36 12.02
N SER A 119 15.38 -11.52 11.46
CA SER A 119 14.42 -12.55 11.85
C SER A 119 14.16 -13.53 10.70
N THR A 120 13.64 -14.70 11.03
CA THR A 120 13.16 -15.68 10.07
C THR A 120 11.76 -16.12 10.45
N SER A 121 10.86 -16.17 9.47
CA SER A 121 9.51 -16.69 9.64
C SER A 121 9.22 -17.77 8.59
N GLU A 122 8.45 -18.79 8.97
CA GLU A 122 8.17 -19.94 8.13
C GLU A 122 6.67 -20.09 7.91
N TYR A 123 6.30 -20.42 6.67
CA TYR A 123 4.92 -20.63 6.23
C TYR A 123 4.85 -21.86 5.31
N ASP A 124 3.67 -22.40 5.09
CA ASP A 124 3.47 -23.41 4.05
C ASP A 124 3.56 -22.76 2.66
N VAL A 125 2.96 -21.59 2.50
CA VAL A 125 2.90 -20.88 1.21
C VAL A 125 3.15 -19.39 1.36
N ILE A 126 4.07 -18.86 0.53
CA ILE A 126 4.18 -17.43 0.25
C ILE A 126 3.36 -17.10 -0.99
N VAL A 127 2.54 -16.06 -0.91
CA VAL A 127 1.88 -15.45 -2.07
C VAL A 127 2.54 -14.10 -2.34
N LEU A 128 3.24 -13.98 -3.47
CA LEU A 128 3.91 -12.76 -3.90
C LEU A 128 2.96 -11.91 -4.73
N GLY A 129 2.43 -10.85 -4.12
CA GLY A 129 1.47 -9.91 -4.70
C GLY A 129 0.06 -10.10 -4.15
N GLY A 130 -0.45 -9.08 -3.49
CA GLY A 130 -1.78 -8.96 -2.88
C GLY A 130 -2.82 -8.32 -3.79
N GLY A 131 -2.72 -8.52 -5.12
CA GLY A 131 -3.80 -8.21 -6.06
C GLY A 131 -4.90 -9.29 -6.07
N PRO A 132 -5.93 -9.17 -6.93
CA PRO A 132 -7.06 -10.11 -6.96
C PRO A 132 -6.66 -11.59 -7.09
N GLY A 133 -5.68 -11.89 -7.96
CA GLY A 133 -5.21 -13.26 -8.14
C GLY A 133 -4.54 -13.84 -6.88
N GLY A 134 -3.71 -13.04 -6.22
CA GLY A 134 -3.05 -13.44 -4.97
C GLY A 134 -4.02 -13.53 -3.80
N LEU A 135 -4.94 -12.59 -3.68
CA LEU A 135 -5.99 -12.60 -2.65
C LEU A 135 -6.91 -13.81 -2.82
N ALA A 136 -7.35 -14.13 -4.04
CA ALA A 136 -8.13 -15.32 -4.33
C ALA A 136 -7.36 -16.60 -3.94
N ALA A 137 -6.10 -16.73 -4.39
CA ALA A 137 -5.26 -17.87 -4.01
C ALA A 137 -5.14 -18.00 -2.48
N SER A 138 -4.89 -16.89 -1.79
CA SER A 138 -4.69 -16.87 -0.33
C SER A 138 -5.92 -17.32 0.44
N ILE A 139 -7.12 -16.93 0.01
CA ILE A 139 -8.38 -17.38 0.61
C ILE A 139 -8.47 -18.91 0.56
N TYR A 140 -8.24 -19.50 -0.62
CA TYR A 140 -8.34 -20.96 -0.80
C TYR A 140 -7.23 -21.71 -0.08
N LEU A 141 -6.00 -21.19 -0.07
CA LEU A 141 -4.88 -21.78 0.67
C LEU A 141 -5.17 -21.81 2.18
N ALA A 142 -5.70 -20.71 2.73
CA ALA A 142 -6.06 -20.63 4.13
C ALA A 142 -7.25 -21.54 4.48
N GLN A 143 -8.25 -21.66 3.60
CA GLN A 143 -9.35 -22.63 3.77
C GLN A 143 -8.86 -24.08 3.79
N ALA A 144 -7.83 -24.39 3.00
CA ALA A 144 -7.12 -25.66 3.02
C ALA A 144 -6.20 -25.84 4.25
N LYS A 145 -6.29 -24.94 5.23
CA LYS A 145 -5.52 -24.96 6.50
C LYS A 145 -4.01 -24.85 6.33
N LEU A 146 -3.56 -24.25 5.22
CA LEU A 146 -2.14 -23.93 5.00
C LEU A 146 -1.80 -22.58 5.63
N SER A 147 -0.72 -22.55 6.41
CA SER A 147 -0.17 -21.28 6.91
C SER A 147 0.31 -20.46 5.71
N THR A 148 -0.35 -19.32 5.48
CA THR A 148 -0.19 -18.54 4.25
C THR A 148 0.17 -17.10 4.59
N VAL A 149 1.19 -16.57 3.91
CA VAL A 149 1.59 -15.17 3.99
C VAL A 149 1.50 -14.50 2.62
N VAL A 150 0.82 -13.35 2.57
CA VAL A 150 0.81 -12.46 1.41
C VAL A 150 1.88 -11.39 1.61
N ILE A 151 2.78 -11.27 0.64
CA ILE A 151 3.80 -10.22 0.61
C ILE A 151 3.48 -9.26 -0.53
N ASP A 152 3.34 -7.98 -0.23
CA ASP A 152 3.15 -6.93 -1.24
C ASP A 152 3.95 -5.67 -0.92
N THR A 153 4.48 -5.04 -1.98
CA THR A 153 5.19 -3.77 -1.88
C THR A 153 4.26 -2.58 -1.66
N GLN A 154 2.95 -2.76 -1.86
CA GLN A 154 1.90 -1.78 -1.66
C GLN A 154 0.85 -2.36 -0.68
N LEU A 155 -0.25 -1.64 -0.50
CA LEU A 155 -1.42 -2.17 0.20
C LEU A 155 -2.17 -3.18 -0.68
N PRO A 156 -2.97 -4.10 -0.09
CA PRO A 156 -3.75 -5.06 -0.86
C PRO A 156 -4.68 -4.41 -1.89
N GLY A 157 -4.80 -5.07 -3.05
CA GLY A 157 -5.76 -4.73 -4.10
C GLY A 157 -5.16 -4.60 -5.50
N GLY A 158 -3.84 -4.44 -5.64
CA GLY A 158 -3.19 -4.37 -6.96
C GLY A 158 -3.84 -3.32 -7.88
N GLN A 159 -3.96 -3.63 -9.18
CA GLN A 159 -4.52 -2.69 -10.16
C GLN A 159 -5.99 -2.33 -9.92
N VAL A 160 -6.81 -3.25 -9.38
CA VAL A 160 -8.22 -2.96 -9.16
C VAL A 160 -8.45 -1.95 -8.03
N SER A 161 -7.51 -1.81 -7.09
CA SER A 161 -7.61 -0.82 -6.01
C SER A 161 -7.70 0.63 -6.50
N ILE A 162 -7.16 0.92 -7.69
CA ILE A 162 -7.20 2.25 -8.32
C ILE A 162 -8.29 2.37 -9.38
N THR A 163 -9.07 1.31 -9.60
CA THR A 163 -10.21 1.34 -10.53
C THR A 163 -11.39 2.04 -9.85
N HIS A 164 -11.91 3.08 -10.49
CA HIS A 164 -13.04 3.84 -9.97
C HIS A 164 -14.28 2.96 -9.75
N GLN A 165 -14.64 2.15 -10.75
CA GLN A 165 -15.81 1.29 -10.69
C GLN A 165 -15.60 0.00 -11.49
N VAL A 166 -15.99 -1.13 -10.92
CA VAL A 166 -15.92 -2.47 -11.50
C VAL A 166 -17.33 -2.99 -11.66
N SER A 167 -17.75 -3.23 -12.90
CA SER A 167 -19.11 -3.64 -13.26
C SER A 167 -19.18 -5.02 -13.90
N ASN A 168 -18.10 -5.80 -13.80
CA ASN A 168 -17.95 -7.10 -14.44
C ASN A 168 -17.39 -8.16 -13.49
N TYR A 169 -17.54 -7.98 -12.17
CA TYR A 169 -17.07 -8.94 -11.18
C TYR A 169 -18.23 -9.85 -10.72
N PRO A 170 -18.18 -11.17 -10.98
CA PRO A 170 -19.24 -12.09 -10.58
C PRO A 170 -19.56 -12.02 -9.09
N GLY A 171 -20.85 -12.16 -8.75
CA GLY A 171 -21.35 -12.05 -7.37
C GLY A 171 -21.70 -10.63 -6.92
N PHE A 172 -21.36 -9.61 -7.70
CA PHE A 172 -21.83 -8.23 -7.52
C PHE A 172 -22.84 -7.90 -8.62
N VAL A 173 -24.10 -7.69 -8.23
CA VAL A 173 -25.18 -7.31 -9.17
C VAL A 173 -24.95 -5.89 -9.66
N GLU A 174 -24.68 -4.99 -8.73
CA GLU A 174 -24.38 -3.59 -9.02
C GLU A 174 -22.88 -3.36 -9.12
N PRO A 175 -22.44 -2.35 -9.92
CA PRO A 175 -21.04 -1.99 -9.98
C PRO A 175 -20.48 -1.59 -8.62
N VAL A 176 -19.29 -2.08 -8.30
CA VAL A 176 -18.61 -1.85 -7.02
C VAL A 176 -17.36 -1.00 -7.22
N ASN A 177 -17.02 -0.15 -6.26
CA ASN A 177 -15.74 0.55 -6.32
C ASN A 177 -14.56 -0.45 -6.19
N GLY A 178 -13.52 -0.28 -7.02
CA GLY A 178 -12.37 -1.17 -7.03
C GLY A 178 -11.58 -1.25 -5.71
N TYR A 179 -11.47 -0.15 -4.95
CA TYR A 179 -10.86 -0.18 -3.62
C TYR A 179 -11.72 -0.98 -2.63
N MET A 180 -13.05 -0.86 -2.70
CA MET A 180 -13.97 -1.64 -1.84
C MET A 180 -13.95 -3.12 -2.19
N LEU A 181 -13.89 -3.46 -3.48
CA LEU A 181 -13.75 -4.83 -3.93
C LEU A 181 -12.45 -5.46 -3.40
N SER A 182 -11.34 -4.73 -3.50
CA SER A 182 -10.03 -5.13 -2.95
C SER A 182 -10.08 -5.32 -1.43
N HIS A 183 -10.69 -4.36 -0.73
CA HIS A 183 -10.85 -4.40 0.71
C HIS A 183 -11.61 -5.67 1.11
N ASN A 184 -12.78 -5.93 0.51
CA ASN A 184 -13.59 -7.11 0.79
C ASN A 184 -12.84 -8.42 0.57
N MET A 185 -12.04 -8.53 -0.50
CA MET A 185 -11.18 -9.70 -0.75
C MET A 185 -10.11 -9.86 0.34
N SER A 186 -9.43 -8.77 0.71
CA SER A 186 -8.40 -8.81 1.76
C SER A 186 -8.97 -9.15 3.13
N GLU A 187 -10.15 -8.65 3.48
CA GLU A 187 -10.83 -8.99 4.73
C GLU A 187 -11.27 -10.45 4.78
N GLN A 188 -11.71 -11.03 3.65
CA GLN A 188 -11.96 -12.46 3.56
C GLN A 188 -10.68 -13.28 3.82
N ALA A 189 -9.57 -12.90 3.20
CA ALA A 189 -8.28 -13.56 3.41
C ALA A 189 -7.81 -13.43 4.87
N LYS A 190 -7.89 -12.24 5.47
CA LYS A 190 -7.57 -12.01 6.90
C LYS A 190 -8.43 -12.89 7.81
N LYS A 191 -9.76 -12.92 7.59
CA LYS A 191 -10.70 -13.75 8.36
C LYS A 191 -10.42 -15.25 8.22
N ALA A 192 -9.89 -15.68 7.07
CA ALA A 192 -9.47 -17.06 6.85
C ALA A 192 -8.14 -17.42 7.56
N GLY A 193 -7.42 -16.42 8.10
CA GLY A 193 -6.16 -16.61 8.83
C GLY A 193 -4.90 -16.28 8.03
N VAL A 194 -5.02 -15.61 6.88
CA VAL A 194 -3.87 -15.18 6.08
C VAL A 194 -3.12 -14.05 6.77
N VAL A 195 -1.79 -14.18 6.85
CA VAL A 195 -0.90 -13.12 7.35
C VAL A 195 -0.53 -12.18 6.22
N PHE A 196 -0.51 -10.88 6.48
CA PHE A 196 -0.15 -9.86 5.50
C PHE A 196 1.16 -9.15 5.87
N LYS A 197 2.07 -9.08 4.90
CA LYS A 197 3.30 -8.27 4.92
C LYS A 197 3.21 -7.27 3.77
N VAL A 198 2.57 -6.13 4.05
CA VAL A 198 2.16 -5.14 3.03
C VAL A 198 2.84 -3.80 3.21
N ALA A 199 2.98 -3.04 2.12
CA ALA A 199 3.80 -1.83 2.08
C ALA A 199 5.21 -2.09 2.65
N VAL A 200 5.83 -3.20 2.22
CA VAL A 200 7.20 -3.58 2.58
C VAL A 200 8.11 -3.39 1.37
N ASP A 201 9.42 -3.30 1.61
CA ASP A 201 10.40 -3.42 0.53
C ASP A 201 10.78 -4.89 0.35
N VAL A 202 10.74 -5.42 -0.88
CA VAL A 202 11.21 -6.78 -1.16
C VAL A 202 12.65 -6.69 -1.62
N SER A 203 13.57 -6.99 -0.71
CA SER A 203 15.02 -6.83 -0.94
C SER A 203 15.61 -7.96 -1.78
N LYS A 204 15.07 -9.18 -1.64
CA LYS A 204 15.53 -10.35 -2.41
C LYS A 204 14.42 -11.40 -2.52
N VAL A 205 14.36 -12.08 -3.66
CA VAL A 205 13.56 -13.28 -3.87
C VAL A 205 14.48 -14.40 -4.35
N ASP A 206 14.45 -15.55 -3.69
CA ASP A 206 15.15 -16.78 -4.07
C ASP A 206 14.10 -17.87 -4.29
N LEU A 207 13.79 -18.16 -5.56
CA LEU A 207 12.73 -19.11 -5.92
C LEU A 207 13.14 -20.58 -5.72
N GLU A 208 14.43 -20.87 -5.77
CA GLU A 208 14.94 -22.23 -5.57
C GLU A 208 14.81 -22.63 -4.10
N LYS A 209 15.33 -21.77 -3.22
CA LYS A 209 15.24 -21.92 -1.76
C LYS A 209 13.88 -21.57 -1.20
N LYS A 210 13.05 -20.88 -2.00
CA LYS A 210 11.71 -20.40 -1.63
C LYS A 210 11.77 -19.44 -0.44
N GLU A 211 12.69 -18.49 -0.54
CA GLU A 211 12.93 -17.45 0.45
C GLU A 211 12.64 -16.07 -0.13
N VAL A 212 12.04 -15.20 0.68
CA VAL A 212 11.81 -13.80 0.35
C VAL A 212 12.32 -12.96 1.51
N ILE A 213 13.23 -12.03 1.22
CA ILE A 213 13.77 -11.10 2.22
C ILE A 213 13.03 -9.79 2.07
N ILE A 214 12.42 -9.32 3.17
CA ILE A 214 11.72 -8.04 3.22
C ILE A 214 12.39 -7.07 4.19
N ASP A 215 12.36 -5.78 3.82
CA ASP A 215 12.92 -4.64 4.56
C ASP A 215 14.37 -4.87 5.04
N GLU A 216 15.12 -5.75 4.36
CA GLU A 216 16.48 -6.22 4.71
C GLU A 216 16.62 -6.92 6.08
N ILE A 217 15.53 -7.15 6.80
CA ILE A 217 15.53 -7.60 8.21
C ILE A 217 14.78 -8.89 8.45
N GLU A 218 13.80 -9.26 7.63
CA GLU A 218 13.02 -10.48 7.81
C GLU A 218 13.20 -11.39 6.59
N THR A 219 13.64 -12.63 6.84
CA THR A 219 13.67 -13.69 5.82
C THR A 219 12.44 -14.58 5.99
N ILE A 220 11.58 -14.62 4.98
CA ILE A 220 10.36 -15.41 4.97
C ILE A 220 10.60 -16.65 4.12
N ARG A 221 10.41 -17.84 4.70
CA ARG A 221 10.59 -19.14 4.03
C ARG A 221 9.25 -19.84 3.83
N ALA A 222 9.11 -20.56 2.72
CA ALA A 222 7.96 -21.43 2.54
C ALA A 222 8.22 -22.70 1.73
N LYS A 223 7.30 -23.66 1.83
CA LYS A 223 7.34 -24.90 1.03
C LYS A 223 6.98 -24.63 -0.43
N LYS A 224 6.14 -23.61 -0.70
CA LYS A 224 5.71 -23.18 -2.04
C LYS A 224 5.63 -21.67 -2.14
N ILE A 225 5.78 -21.15 -3.36
CA ILE A 225 5.56 -19.75 -3.69
C ILE A 225 4.52 -19.67 -4.81
N VAL A 226 3.49 -18.87 -4.62
CA VAL A 226 2.56 -18.43 -5.67
C VAL A 226 3.00 -17.05 -6.13
N ILE A 227 3.24 -16.90 -7.43
CA ILE A 227 3.62 -15.62 -8.04
C ILE A 227 2.36 -14.97 -8.62
N SER A 228 1.94 -13.85 -8.04
CA SER A 228 0.74 -13.09 -8.41
C SER A 228 1.02 -11.58 -8.44
N THR A 229 2.21 -11.20 -8.92
CA THR A 229 2.72 -9.82 -8.92
C THR A 229 2.05 -8.90 -9.94
N GLY A 230 1.16 -9.44 -10.78
CA GLY A 230 0.41 -8.68 -11.79
C GLY A 230 1.31 -8.10 -12.88
N ALA A 231 0.80 -7.03 -13.51
CA ALA A 231 1.49 -6.27 -14.54
C ALA A 231 1.14 -4.78 -14.41
N SER A 232 1.91 -3.93 -15.10
CA SER A 232 1.67 -2.49 -15.19
C SER A 232 1.55 -2.09 -16.66
N PRO A 233 0.59 -1.22 -17.01
CA PRO A 233 0.51 -0.69 -18.36
C PRO A 233 1.75 0.13 -18.68
N ARG A 234 2.21 0.08 -19.93
CA ARG A 234 3.30 0.94 -20.41
C ARG A 234 2.73 2.33 -20.68
N PRO A 235 3.21 3.39 -20.01
CA PRO A 235 2.75 4.74 -20.28
C PRO A 235 3.24 5.22 -21.65
N LEU A 236 2.48 6.12 -22.27
CA LEU A 236 2.85 6.82 -23.49
C LEU A 236 3.91 7.92 -23.22
N ASN A 237 3.99 8.40 -21.98
CA ASN A 237 4.87 9.49 -21.54
C ASN A 237 4.63 10.81 -22.30
N VAL A 238 3.36 11.13 -22.55
CA VAL A 238 2.95 12.36 -23.24
C VAL A 238 2.26 13.35 -22.29
N ALA A 239 2.24 14.63 -22.67
CA ALA A 239 1.51 15.65 -21.93
C ALA A 239 0.01 15.28 -21.83
N GLY A 240 -0.58 15.47 -20.65
CA GLY A 240 -1.98 15.17 -20.38
C GLY A 240 -2.28 13.70 -20.01
N GLU A 241 -1.38 12.74 -20.22
CA GLU A 241 -1.67 11.31 -19.95
C GLU A 241 -2.13 11.06 -18.51
N LYS A 242 -1.47 11.67 -17.52
CA LYS A 242 -1.85 11.56 -16.10
C LYS A 242 -3.18 12.23 -15.78
N GLU A 243 -3.49 13.34 -16.44
CA GLU A 243 -4.70 14.14 -16.19
C GLU A 243 -5.95 13.46 -16.75
N PHE A 244 -5.82 12.86 -17.94
CA PHE A 244 -6.92 12.21 -18.65
C PHE A 244 -7.08 10.72 -18.33
N LYS A 245 -6.18 10.12 -17.55
CA LYS A 245 -6.29 8.73 -17.09
C LYS A 245 -7.61 8.53 -16.33
N GLY A 246 -8.45 7.61 -16.81
CA GLY A 246 -9.79 7.36 -16.26
C GLY A 246 -10.84 8.42 -16.62
N LYS A 247 -10.48 9.46 -17.38
CA LYS A 247 -11.34 10.54 -17.88
C LYS A 247 -11.30 10.63 -19.41
N GLY A 248 -11.25 9.47 -20.08
CA GLY A 248 -11.11 9.37 -21.53
C GLY A 248 -9.90 8.53 -21.98
N LEU A 249 -8.85 8.47 -21.16
CA LEU A 249 -7.71 7.57 -21.39
C LEU A 249 -7.89 6.28 -20.58
N SER A 250 -7.94 5.14 -21.27
CA SER A 250 -8.03 3.78 -20.70
C SER A 250 -6.89 2.90 -21.21
N TYR A 251 -6.55 1.87 -20.43
CA TYR A 251 -5.58 0.82 -20.77
C TYR A 251 -6.21 -0.56 -20.95
N CYS A 252 -7.55 -0.67 -20.90
CA CYS A 252 -8.26 -1.94 -21.05
C CYS A 252 -9.54 -1.73 -21.86
N ALA A 253 -9.53 -2.09 -23.15
CA ALA A 253 -10.70 -1.91 -24.01
C ALA A 253 -11.89 -2.76 -23.53
N THR A 254 -11.64 -4.02 -23.17
CA THR A 254 -12.69 -4.95 -22.71
C THR A 254 -13.37 -4.50 -21.41
N CYS A 255 -12.68 -3.70 -20.60
CA CYS A 255 -13.22 -3.14 -19.37
C CYS A 255 -14.12 -1.92 -19.64
N ASP A 256 -13.64 -0.99 -20.48
CA ASP A 256 -14.17 0.37 -20.51
C ASP A 256 -14.88 0.74 -21.82
N ALA A 257 -14.72 -0.01 -22.91
CA ALA A 257 -15.23 0.38 -24.24
C ALA A 257 -16.75 0.61 -24.27
N LYS A 258 -17.53 -0.06 -23.41
CA LYS A 258 -18.98 0.13 -23.29
C LYS A 258 -19.39 1.56 -22.90
N TYR A 259 -18.51 2.31 -22.22
CA TYR A 259 -18.78 3.70 -21.83
C TYR A 259 -18.51 4.71 -22.96
N PHE A 260 -17.90 4.26 -24.07
CA PHE A 260 -17.54 5.07 -25.23
C PHE A 260 -18.40 4.75 -26.46
N GLN A 261 -19.60 4.19 -26.26
CA GLN A 261 -20.58 4.04 -27.33
C GLN A 261 -20.84 5.40 -27.99
N ASP A 262 -20.88 5.40 -29.32
CA ASP A 262 -21.05 6.59 -30.18
C ASP A 262 -19.98 7.67 -30.04
N LYS A 263 -18.86 7.39 -29.36
CA LYS A 263 -17.69 8.30 -29.30
C LYS A 263 -16.62 7.88 -30.27
N GLU A 264 -15.85 8.83 -30.79
CA GLU A 264 -14.62 8.53 -31.52
C GLU A 264 -13.54 8.07 -30.55
N VAL A 265 -12.94 6.92 -30.84
CA VAL A 265 -11.94 6.28 -29.99
C VAL A 265 -10.68 6.05 -30.83
N VAL A 266 -9.52 6.36 -30.24
CA VAL A 266 -8.21 6.10 -30.84
C VAL A 266 -7.52 5.02 -30.02
N VAL A 267 -7.06 3.95 -30.69
CA VAL A 267 -6.25 2.90 -30.07
C VAL A 267 -4.79 3.17 -30.38
N ILE A 268 -3.94 3.24 -29.34
CA ILE A 268 -2.51 3.53 -29.48
C ILE A 268 -1.71 2.23 -29.33
N GLY A 269 -1.16 1.74 -30.43
CA GLY A 269 -0.30 0.55 -30.48
C GLY A 269 -0.40 -0.18 -31.82
N GLY A 270 0.63 -0.94 -32.18
CA GLY A 270 0.68 -1.71 -33.44
C GLY A 270 0.87 -3.22 -33.26
N GLY A 271 0.71 -3.73 -32.03
CA GLY A 271 0.80 -5.17 -31.73
C GLY A 271 -0.57 -5.86 -31.75
N ASN A 272 -0.57 -7.19 -31.59
CA ASN A 272 -1.79 -8.00 -31.64
C ASN A 272 -2.90 -7.48 -30.73
N THR A 273 -2.59 -7.14 -29.46
CA THR A 273 -3.57 -6.59 -28.52
C THR A 273 -4.25 -5.33 -29.04
N ALA A 274 -3.51 -4.42 -29.69
CA ALA A 274 -4.11 -3.20 -30.23
C ALA A 274 -5.08 -3.50 -31.38
N VAL A 275 -4.73 -4.47 -32.23
CA VAL A 275 -5.59 -4.90 -33.36
C VAL A 275 -6.85 -5.61 -32.84
N GLU A 276 -6.69 -6.55 -31.91
CA GLU A 276 -7.79 -7.30 -31.29
C GLU A 276 -8.75 -6.38 -30.53
N GLU A 277 -8.23 -5.45 -29.74
CA GLU A 277 -9.04 -4.47 -29.02
C GLU A 277 -9.72 -3.48 -29.97
N SER A 278 -9.06 -3.06 -31.05
CA SER A 278 -9.68 -2.22 -32.09
C SER A 278 -10.85 -2.94 -32.77
N ASP A 279 -10.67 -4.21 -33.12
CA ASP A 279 -11.73 -5.04 -33.70
C ASP A 279 -12.92 -5.17 -32.74
N PHE A 280 -12.66 -5.45 -31.46
CA PHE A 280 -13.69 -5.49 -30.41
C PHE A 280 -14.45 -4.18 -30.28
N ILE A 281 -13.76 -3.04 -30.17
CA ILE A 281 -14.38 -1.70 -30.07
C ILE A 281 -15.20 -1.40 -31.33
N SER A 282 -14.69 -1.75 -32.52
CA SER A 282 -15.39 -1.48 -33.80
C SER A 282 -16.75 -2.19 -33.88
N LYS A 283 -16.87 -3.36 -33.25
CA LYS A 283 -18.11 -4.15 -33.19
C LYS A 283 -19.11 -3.59 -32.18
N LEU A 284 -18.64 -3.00 -31.08
CA LEU A 284 -19.51 -2.33 -30.10
C LEU A 284 -20.22 -1.11 -30.68
N ARG A 285 -19.60 -0.41 -31.63
CA ARG A 285 -20.23 0.70 -32.38
C ARG A 285 -21.36 0.25 -33.33
N LYS A 286 -21.47 -1.04 -33.64
CA LYS A 286 -22.48 -1.57 -34.58
C LYS A 286 -23.72 -2.18 -33.91
N LEU A 287 -23.74 -2.28 -32.58
CA LEU A 287 -24.90 -2.77 -31.84
C LEU A 287 -25.90 -1.60 -31.66
N GLN A 288 -26.66 -1.32 -32.72
CA GLN A 288 -27.94 -0.60 -32.66
C GLN A 288 -29.09 -1.60 -32.77
#